data_AF-A0A957FER3-F1
#
_entry.id   AF-A0A957FER3-F1
#
_cell.length_a   1.000
_cell.length_b   1.000
_cell.length_c   1.000
_cell.angle_alpha   90.00
_cell.angle_beta   90.00
_cell.angle_gamma   90.00
#
_symmetry.space_group_name_H-M   'P 1'
#
loop_
_entity.id
_entity.type
_entity.pdbx_description
1 polymer ?
#
loop_
_entity_poly.entity_id
_entity_poly.type
_entity_poly.pdbx_seq_one_letter_code
_entity_poly.pdbx_strand_id
1 'polypeptide(L)'
;SRNTFVNCHYCIYLNHGGDNWTITDNIITGDTLPESSSFDGEGIELEHTSGHTVAYNRISHVADGISYPDHNVDIYGNDIFDVSDDGIEPDYGYANVRIWGNRISGAYHNGISFQPMNGAPWYIIRNQVAAPAENALKLRDGIDRALLAHNTFVGWQGAQKVDTYKLLSMQSNNNLWITVSDYYVWENGSGDTADWRTNLDYDGFDWGDNIYAFKWGSTNRYADLASFQAATGLETHAIHVDKDTCFETFNVPNPPPAPVPLQFMTLRADCNAVDAGLVLPNVNEDYLGSAPDLGAYEVGADRPHYGPRDAESLVLTGSPADETIYLHWKVNTTLPVTATWQISYDGPVGSQLSPITGIANATRDYTLTGLTNYTVYTVTLNAVLDSAPILTGTAVVMPTDLLVYLPVIFKQ
;
A
#
# COMPACT_ATOMS: atom_id res chain seq x y z
N SER A 1 -3.89 -10.73 13.12
CA SER A 1 -3.00 -11.89 13.37
C SER A 1 -2.46 -12.33 12.04
N ARG A 2 -1.15 -12.61 11.93
CA ARG A 2 -0.54 -13.10 10.69
C ARG A 2 -1.13 -14.46 10.32
N ASN A 3 -1.76 -14.57 9.15
CA ASN A 3 -2.15 -15.85 8.57
C ASN A 3 -1.25 -16.20 7.38
N THR A 4 -1.19 -17.47 7.03
CA THR A 4 -0.45 -17.96 5.87
C THR A 4 -1.38 -18.82 5.03
N PHE A 5 -1.56 -18.43 3.77
CA PHE A 5 -2.36 -19.13 2.77
C PHE A 5 -1.41 -19.67 1.69
N VAL A 6 -1.55 -20.95 1.35
CA VAL A 6 -0.69 -21.62 0.37
C VAL A 6 -1.53 -22.47 -0.57
N ASN A 7 -1.19 -22.45 -1.87
CA ASN A 7 -1.84 -23.26 -2.91
C ASN A 7 -3.37 -23.05 -2.93
N CYS A 8 -3.77 -21.78 -2.87
CA CYS A 8 -5.15 -21.32 -3.01
C CYS A 8 -5.35 -20.68 -4.37
N HIS A 9 -6.51 -20.92 -4.96
CA HIS A 9 -6.89 -20.28 -6.22
C HIS A 9 -7.57 -18.92 -5.97
N TYR A 10 -8.44 -18.87 -4.95
CA TYR A 10 -9.01 -17.64 -4.37
C TYR A 10 -8.70 -17.66 -2.87
N CYS A 11 -7.74 -16.83 -2.43
CA CYS A 11 -7.11 -16.99 -1.12
C CYS A 11 -7.91 -16.33 0.01
N ILE A 12 -8.17 -15.02 -0.08
CA ILE A 12 -9.12 -14.31 0.77
C ILE A 12 -10.24 -13.81 -0.12
N TYR A 13 -11.41 -14.43 0.01
CA TYR A 13 -12.57 -14.14 -0.81
C TYR A 13 -13.73 -13.68 0.10
N LEU A 14 -14.13 -12.42 0.01
CA LEU A 14 -15.14 -11.87 0.91
C LEU A 14 -16.55 -12.37 0.61
N ASN A 15 -16.86 -12.80 -0.62
CA ASN A 15 -18.18 -13.33 -1.01
C ASN A 15 -19.35 -12.39 -0.61
N HIS A 16 -19.20 -11.09 -0.87
CA HIS A 16 -20.09 -10.01 -0.41
C HIS A 16 -20.31 -9.96 1.12
N GLY A 17 -19.41 -10.58 1.89
CA GLY A 17 -19.53 -10.79 3.31
C GLY A 17 -19.09 -9.60 4.15
N GLY A 18 -19.94 -8.57 4.25
CA GLY A 18 -19.80 -7.48 5.22
C GLY A 18 -18.78 -6.39 4.85
N ASP A 19 -18.78 -5.33 5.64
CA ASP A 19 -17.98 -4.11 5.43
C ASP A 19 -16.94 -3.93 6.53
N ASN A 20 -15.96 -3.05 6.31
CA ASN A 20 -14.98 -2.60 7.30
C ASN A 20 -14.02 -3.69 7.82
N TRP A 21 -13.71 -4.69 7.00
CA TRP A 21 -12.63 -5.64 7.27
C TRP A 21 -11.26 -4.97 7.39
N THR A 22 -10.45 -5.48 8.32
CA THR A 22 -9.00 -5.23 8.37
C THR A 22 -8.27 -6.50 7.96
N ILE A 23 -7.73 -6.50 6.74
CA ILE A 23 -7.02 -7.61 6.13
C ILE A 23 -5.54 -7.26 6.10
N THR A 24 -4.82 -7.65 7.16
CA THR A 24 -3.44 -7.22 7.36
C THR A 24 -2.49 -8.33 7.75
N ASP A 25 -1.23 -8.15 7.37
CA ASP A 25 -0.09 -8.98 7.77
C ASP A 25 -0.22 -10.44 7.34
N ASN A 26 -0.87 -10.73 6.20
CA ASN A 26 -0.99 -12.09 5.66
C ASN A 26 0.16 -12.42 4.70
N ILE A 27 0.55 -13.68 4.67
CA ILE A 27 1.41 -14.24 3.62
C ILE A 27 0.51 -15.10 2.72
N ILE A 28 0.45 -14.76 1.44
CA ILE A 28 -0.39 -15.41 0.44
C ILE A 28 0.50 -15.91 -0.70
N THR A 29 0.43 -17.21 -0.95
CA THR A 29 1.03 -17.85 -2.13
C THR A 29 -0.05 -18.69 -2.80
N GLY A 30 -0.57 -18.22 -3.93
CA GLY A 30 -1.59 -18.93 -4.68
C GLY A 30 -1.03 -20.09 -5.51
N ASP A 31 -1.80 -20.54 -6.49
CA ASP A 31 -1.45 -21.62 -7.42
C ASP A 31 -1.26 -21.15 -8.88
N THR A 32 -1.32 -19.85 -9.14
CA THR A 32 -1.24 -19.25 -10.48
C THR A 32 0.12 -18.58 -10.70
N LEU A 33 1.01 -19.24 -11.45
CA LEU A 33 2.35 -18.71 -11.75
C LEU A 33 2.32 -17.59 -12.80
N PRO A 34 3.24 -16.60 -12.75
CA PRO A 34 3.28 -15.49 -13.70
C PRO A 34 3.44 -15.95 -15.16
N GLU A 35 4.16 -17.04 -15.42
CA GLU A 35 4.35 -17.61 -16.77
C GLU A 35 3.05 -18.13 -17.40
N SER A 36 2.00 -18.34 -16.60
CA SER A 36 0.71 -18.78 -17.10
C SER A 36 -0.01 -17.68 -17.89
N SER A 37 0.27 -16.40 -17.59
CA SER A 37 -0.50 -15.26 -18.13
C SER A 37 -2.01 -15.41 -17.87
N SER A 38 -2.39 -16.12 -16.80
CA SER A 38 -3.78 -16.37 -16.45
C SER A 38 -4.44 -15.10 -15.92
N PHE A 39 -5.73 -14.97 -16.19
CA PHE A 39 -6.65 -13.93 -15.67
C PHE A 39 -7.57 -14.50 -14.58
N ASP A 40 -7.21 -15.66 -14.00
CA ASP A 40 -8.05 -16.41 -13.05
C ASP A 40 -7.23 -16.79 -11.81
N GLY A 41 -7.71 -16.32 -10.66
CA GLY A 41 -7.19 -16.60 -9.33
C GLY A 41 -6.82 -15.33 -8.56
N GLU A 42 -7.27 -15.23 -7.31
CA GLU A 42 -7.25 -13.98 -6.54
C GLU A 42 -6.47 -14.11 -5.23
N GLY A 43 -5.62 -13.13 -4.95
CA GLY A 43 -4.97 -12.98 -3.65
C GLY A 43 -5.98 -12.55 -2.59
N ILE A 44 -6.52 -11.34 -2.75
CA ILE A 44 -7.54 -10.77 -1.87
C ILE A 44 -8.65 -10.16 -2.72
N GLU A 45 -9.77 -10.85 -2.84
CA GLU A 45 -10.94 -10.39 -3.58
C GLU A 45 -11.97 -9.81 -2.61
N LEU A 46 -12.23 -8.51 -2.76
CA LEU A 46 -13.10 -7.74 -1.87
C LEU A 46 -14.57 -7.81 -2.28
N GLU A 47 -14.88 -8.39 -3.44
CA GLU A 47 -16.25 -8.69 -3.88
C GLU A 47 -17.20 -7.48 -3.81
N HIS A 48 -16.69 -6.32 -4.20
CA HIS A 48 -17.37 -5.03 -4.19
C HIS A 48 -18.01 -4.69 -2.84
N THR A 49 -17.28 -4.92 -1.75
CA THR A 49 -17.64 -4.46 -0.40
C THR A 49 -16.76 -3.28 0.05
N SER A 50 -17.16 -2.60 1.13
CA SER A 50 -16.71 -1.24 1.43
C SER A 50 -16.03 -1.07 2.79
N GLY A 51 -15.30 0.03 2.94
CA GLY A 51 -14.73 0.45 4.23
C GLY A 51 -13.48 -0.32 4.67
N HIS A 52 -12.89 -1.13 3.79
CA HIS A 52 -11.80 -2.04 4.16
C HIS A 52 -10.46 -1.34 4.33
N THR A 53 -9.62 -1.94 5.18
CA THR A 53 -8.18 -1.71 5.20
C THR A 53 -7.47 -2.99 4.79
N VAL A 54 -6.75 -2.94 3.67
CA VAL A 54 -5.95 -4.05 3.14
C VAL A 54 -4.49 -3.63 3.14
N ALA A 55 -3.74 -4.09 4.15
CA ALA A 55 -2.41 -3.55 4.38
C ALA A 55 -1.35 -4.57 4.76
N TYR A 56 -0.10 -4.30 4.41
CA TYR A 56 1.04 -5.10 4.86
C TYR A 56 0.89 -6.59 4.54
N ASN A 57 0.23 -6.95 3.44
CA ASN A 57 0.15 -8.32 2.97
C ASN A 57 1.31 -8.61 2.00
N ARG A 58 1.77 -9.86 1.97
CA ARG A 58 2.76 -10.35 1.00
C ARG A 58 2.04 -11.34 0.11
N ILE A 59 1.93 -11.04 -1.19
CA ILE A 59 1.06 -11.76 -2.13
C ILE A 59 1.87 -12.17 -3.36
N SER A 60 1.71 -13.44 -3.77
CA SER A 60 2.42 -14.02 -4.91
C SER A 60 1.68 -15.20 -5.51
N HIS A 61 1.97 -15.52 -6.77
CA HIS A 61 1.42 -16.67 -7.49
C HIS A 61 -0.11 -16.69 -7.52
N VAL A 62 -0.72 -15.56 -7.80
CA VAL A 62 -2.16 -15.37 -8.08
C VAL A 62 -2.28 -14.67 -9.44
N ALA A 63 -3.48 -14.60 -10.03
CA ALA A 63 -3.69 -13.73 -11.20
C ALA A 63 -3.65 -12.28 -10.73
N ASP A 64 -4.62 -11.88 -9.92
CA ASP A 64 -4.69 -10.52 -9.37
C ASP A 64 -4.34 -10.51 -7.88
N GLY A 65 -3.55 -9.51 -7.49
CA GLY A 65 -3.07 -9.40 -6.11
C GLY A 65 -4.17 -9.02 -5.13
N ILE A 66 -4.88 -7.92 -5.40
CA ILE A 66 -5.96 -7.37 -4.58
C ILE A 66 -7.02 -6.75 -5.51
N SER A 67 -8.26 -7.18 -5.40
CA SER A 67 -9.27 -6.90 -6.43
C SER A 67 -10.62 -6.46 -5.87
N TYR A 68 -11.34 -5.69 -6.68
CA TYR A 68 -12.78 -5.40 -6.55
C TYR A 68 -13.24 -4.75 -5.23
N PRO A 69 -12.62 -3.65 -4.77
CA PRO A 69 -13.23 -2.80 -3.74
C PRO A 69 -14.51 -2.12 -4.29
N ASP A 70 -15.42 -1.72 -3.40
CA ASP A 70 -16.51 -0.80 -3.76
C ASP A 70 -16.17 0.65 -3.41
N HIS A 71 -16.32 1.11 -2.16
CA HIS A 71 -15.94 2.48 -1.77
C HIS A 71 -15.29 2.58 -0.39
N ASN A 72 -14.59 3.69 -0.13
CA ASN A 72 -13.87 3.96 1.12
C ASN A 72 -12.89 2.85 1.52
N VAL A 73 -12.11 2.35 0.56
CA VAL A 73 -11.14 1.25 0.78
C VAL A 73 -9.72 1.79 0.76
N ASP A 74 -8.94 1.36 1.75
CA ASP A 74 -7.53 1.68 1.92
C ASP A 74 -6.66 0.48 1.58
N ILE A 75 -5.74 0.63 0.62
CA ILE A 75 -4.83 -0.43 0.16
C ILE A 75 -3.39 0.09 0.24
N TYR A 76 -2.61 -0.39 1.21
CA TYR A 76 -1.28 0.18 1.44
C TYR A 76 -0.25 -0.76 2.08
N GLY A 77 1.04 -0.49 1.86
CA GLY A 77 2.13 -1.25 2.46
C GLY A 77 2.19 -2.71 1.99
N ASN A 78 1.45 -3.10 0.95
CA ASN A 78 1.46 -4.47 0.44
C ASN A 78 2.71 -4.73 -0.42
N ASP A 79 3.21 -5.96 -0.38
CA ASP A 79 4.33 -6.48 -1.17
C ASP A 79 3.81 -7.55 -2.13
N ILE A 80 3.48 -7.15 -3.36
CA ILE A 80 2.86 -7.99 -4.39
C ILE A 80 3.91 -8.29 -5.46
N PHE A 81 4.12 -9.55 -5.80
CA PHE A 81 5.15 -9.94 -6.75
C PHE A 81 4.84 -11.28 -7.41
N ASP A 82 5.36 -11.49 -8.61
CA ASP A 82 5.19 -12.73 -9.38
C ASP A 82 3.70 -13.14 -9.50
N VAL A 83 2.86 -12.22 -9.98
CA VAL A 83 1.43 -12.44 -10.26
C VAL A 83 1.18 -12.45 -11.77
N SER A 84 0.20 -13.22 -12.23
CA SER A 84 0.00 -13.48 -13.67
C SER A 84 -0.91 -12.48 -14.39
N ASP A 85 -1.65 -11.65 -13.68
CA ASP A 85 -2.43 -10.55 -14.24
C ASP A 85 -2.05 -9.21 -13.62
N ASP A 86 -2.93 -8.57 -12.85
CA ASP A 86 -2.74 -7.24 -12.34
C ASP A 86 -2.27 -7.24 -10.87
N GLY A 87 -1.44 -6.26 -10.51
CA GLY A 87 -0.97 -6.14 -9.13
C GLY A 87 -2.11 -5.79 -8.16
N ILE A 88 -2.90 -4.76 -8.51
CA ILE A 88 -4.11 -4.37 -7.79
C ILE A 88 -5.18 -4.05 -8.84
N GLU A 89 -6.32 -4.74 -8.80
CA GLU A 89 -7.44 -4.56 -9.73
C GLU A 89 -8.62 -3.84 -9.04
N PRO A 90 -8.58 -2.50 -8.82
CA PRO A 90 -9.67 -1.80 -8.13
C PRO A 90 -10.94 -1.61 -8.98
N ASP A 91 -11.11 -2.40 -10.04
CA ASP A 91 -12.16 -2.25 -11.03
C ASP A 91 -13.57 -2.23 -10.43
N TYR A 92 -14.43 -1.45 -11.08
CA TYR A 92 -15.81 -1.16 -10.68
C TYR A 92 -15.96 -0.39 -9.37
N GLY A 93 -14.87 -0.01 -8.70
CA GLY A 93 -14.91 0.78 -7.48
C GLY A 93 -15.44 2.21 -7.67
N TYR A 94 -16.05 2.72 -6.61
CA TYR A 94 -16.59 4.08 -6.48
C TYR A 94 -15.62 4.98 -5.70
N ALA A 95 -16.13 6.01 -5.03
CA ALA A 95 -15.30 7.03 -4.39
C ALA A 95 -14.40 6.48 -3.27
N ASN A 96 -13.26 7.14 -3.06
CA ASN A 96 -12.33 6.92 -1.96
C ASN A 96 -11.69 5.52 -1.94
N VAL A 97 -11.40 4.95 -3.11
CA VAL A 97 -10.39 3.89 -3.21
C VAL A 97 -9.02 4.58 -3.17
N ARG A 98 -8.25 4.28 -2.13
CA ARG A 98 -6.97 4.91 -1.81
C ARG A 98 -5.89 3.84 -1.82
N ILE A 99 -4.99 3.91 -2.79
CA ILE A 99 -3.92 2.94 -3.02
C ILE A 99 -2.60 3.67 -2.85
N TRP A 100 -1.90 3.44 -1.73
CA TRP A 100 -0.66 4.15 -1.48
C TRP A 100 0.44 3.29 -0.89
N GLY A 101 1.69 3.63 -1.19
CA GLY A 101 2.83 2.98 -0.57
C GLY A 101 2.79 1.46 -0.70
N ASN A 102 2.43 0.93 -1.87
CA ASN A 102 2.54 -0.50 -2.19
C ASN A 102 3.77 -0.75 -3.06
N ARG A 103 4.34 -1.95 -2.97
CA ARG A 103 5.36 -2.44 -3.91
C ARG A 103 4.78 -3.56 -4.74
N ILE A 104 4.78 -3.37 -6.06
CA ILE A 104 4.32 -4.33 -7.05
C ILE A 104 5.52 -4.66 -7.95
N SER A 105 6.03 -5.89 -7.88
CA SER A 105 7.25 -6.34 -8.56
C SER A 105 6.94 -7.50 -9.51
N GLY A 106 6.65 -7.19 -10.77
CA GLY A 106 6.38 -8.22 -11.79
C GLY A 106 4.92 -8.69 -11.80
N ALA A 107 3.97 -7.76 -11.77
CA ALA A 107 2.58 -8.08 -12.14
C ALA A 107 2.50 -8.18 -13.65
N TYR A 108 2.29 -9.40 -14.18
CA TYR A 108 2.62 -9.74 -15.56
C TYR A 108 1.91 -8.85 -16.58
N HIS A 109 0.60 -8.60 -16.46
CA HIS A 109 -0.13 -7.71 -17.37
C HIS A 109 -0.03 -6.26 -16.93
N ASN A 110 -0.75 -5.84 -15.89
CA ASN A 110 -0.75 -4.45 -15.43
C ASN A 110 -0.35 -4.27 -13.97
N GLY A 111 0.11 -3.08 -13.63
CA GLY A 111 0.42 -2.73 -12.25
C GLY A 111 -0.84 -2.49 -11.42
N ILE A 112 -1.60 -1.46 -11.78
CA ILE A 112 -2.87 -1.09 -11.13
C ILE A 112 -3.93 -0.83 -12.20
N SER A 113 -5.12 -1.41 -12.06
CA SER A 113 -6.15 -1.30 -13.08
C SER A 113 -7.09 -0.09 -12.95
N PHE A 114 -7.68 0.32 -14.07
CA PHE A 114 -8.77 1.29 -14.18
C PHE A 114 -9.76 0.85 -15.29
N GLN A 115 -10.62 -0.12 -15.00
CA GLN A 115 -11.53 -0.70 -16.01
C GLN A 115 -12.87 -1.26 -15.43
N PRO A 116 -13.83 -0.41 -15.05
CA PRO A 116 -13.77 1.04 -14.96
C PRO A 116 -13.57 1.53 -13.53
N MET A 117 -13.25 2.82 -13.38
CA MET A 117 -13.43 3.57 -12.14
C MET A 117 -14.86 4.15 -12.12
N ASN A 118 -15.81 3.45 -11.49
CA ASN A 118 -17.22 3.84 -11.47
C ASN A 118 -17.51 5.13 -10.68
N GLY A 119 -16.62 5.53 -9.79
CA GLY A 119 -16.78 6.73 -8.99
C GLY A 119 -15.46 7.32 -8.50
N ALA A 120 -15.51 8.60 -8.17
CA ALA A 120 -14.34 9.41 -7.86
C ALA A 120 -14.49 10.13 -6.50
N PRO A 121 -13.38 10.52 -5.84
CA PRO A 121 -11.98 10.43 -6.30
C PRO A 121 -11.28 9.11 -5.94
N TRP A 122 -10.26 8.74 -6.72
CA TRP A 122 -9.26 7.72 -6.38
C TRP A 122 -7.89 8.36 -6.18
N TYR A 123 -7.07 7.75 -5.32
CA TYR A 123 -5.73 8.25 -4.97
C TYR A 123 -4.71 7.15 -5.13
N ILE A 124 -3.74 7.33 -6.03
CA ILE A 124 -2.64 6.40 -6.28
C ILE A 124 -1.35 7.13 -5.90
N ILE A 125 -0.80 6.85 -4.71
CA ILE A 125 0.25 7.70 -4.13
C ILE A 125 1.45 6.88 -3.65
N ARG A 126 2.69 7.25 -4.00
CA ARG A 126 3.90 6.61 -3.44
C ARG A 126 4.03 5.10 -3.70
N ASN A 127 3.40 4.58 -4.75
CA ASN A 127 3.55 3.18 -5.13
C ASN A 127 4.80 2.98 -5.99
N GLN A 128 5.52 1.87 -5.77
CA GLN A 128 6.53 1.37 -6.69
C GLN A 128 5.92 0.22 -7.48
N VAL A 129 5.90 0.32 -8.81
CA VAL A 129 5.21 -0.61 -9.68
C VAL A 129 6.10 -0.99 -10.86
N ALA A 130 6.29 -2.28 -11.07
CA ALA A 130 6.93 -2.83 -12.27
C ALA A 130 6.00 -3.85 -12.95
N ALA A 131 5.54 -3.53 -14.15
CA ALA A 131 4.62 -4.36 -14.94
C ALA A 131 5.19 -4.59 -16.35
N PRO A 132 5.48 -5.85 -16.75
CA PRO A 132 6.22 -6.11 -17.98
C PRO A 132 5.39 -6.17 -19.26
N ALA A 133 4.23 -6.83 -19.26
CA ALA A 133 3.57 -7.16 -20.52
C ALA A 133 2.75 -6.00 -21.08
N GLU A 134 1.92 -5.35 -20.27
CA GLU A 134 1.03 -4.28 -20.72
C GLU A 134 1.46 -2.91 -20.19
N ASN A 135 0.89 -2.46 -19.07
CA ASN A 135 1.07 -1.11 -18.56
C ASN A 135 1.36 -1.09 -17.07
N ALA A 136 2.09 -0.09 -16.60
CA ALA A 136 2.13 0.19 -15.16
C ALA A 136 0.73 0.55 -14.60
N LEU A 137 -0.16 1.08 -15.44
CA LEU A 137 -1.55 1.41 -15.13
C LEU A 137 -2.47 1.02 -16.29
N LYS A 138 -3.55 0.27 -16.04
CA LYS A 138 -4.51 -0.16 -17.08
C LYS A 138 -5.55 0.93 -17.35
N LEU A 139 -5.18 2.01 -18.04
CA LEU A 139 -6.02 3.21 -18.21
C LEU A 139 -7.08 3.08 -19.32
N ARG A 140 -7.95 2.08 -19.23
CA ARG A 140 -8.82 1.64 -20.33
C ARG A 140 -10.20 2.28 -20.33
N ASP A 141 -10.94 2.25 -19.23
CA ASP A 141 -12.35 2.67 -19.23
C ASP A 141 -12.75 3.49 -18.00
N GLY A 142 -13.69 4.40 -18.19
CA GLY A 142 -14.39 5.14 -17.15
C GLY A 142 -13.48 5.70 -16.06
N ILE A 143 -12.65 6.71 -16.35
CA ILE A 143 -11.84 7.39 -15.33
C ILE A 143 -12.37 8.80 -15.09
N ASP A 144 -12.43 9.20 -13.82
CA ASP A 144 -12.79 10.54 -13.38
C ASP A 144 -11.99 10.93 -12.15
N ARG A 145 -11.34 12.11 -12.13
CA ARG A 145 -10.69 12.69 -10.92
C ARG A 145 -9.85 11.69 -10.11
N ALA A 146 -8.95 10.96 -10.77
CA ALA A 146 -7.88 10.23 -10.11
C ALA A 146 -6.66 11.14 -9.88
N LEU A 147 -6.03 11.04 -8.71
CA LEU A 147 -4.73 11.66 -8.43
C LEU A 147 -3.64 10.58 -8.42
N LEU A 148 -2.69 10.70 -9.34
CA LEU A 148 -1.44 9.96 -9.34
C LEU A 148 -0.35 10.88 -8.81
N ALA A 149 0.20 10.59 -7.62
CA ALA A 149 1.27 11.40 -7.05
C ALA A 149 2.43 10.57 -6.51
N HIS A 150 3.66 10.97 -6.82
CA HIS A 150 4.86 10.32 -6.26
C HIS A 150 4.95 8.82 -6.54
N ASN A 151 4.49 8.29 -7.67
CA ASN A 151 4.67 6.87 -7.97
C ASN A 151 5.93 6.65 -8.80
N THR A 152 6.55 5.48 -8.68
CA THR A 152 7.58 5.02 -9.61
C THR A 152 6.99 3.89 -10.44
N PHE A 153 6.67 4.19 -11.69
CA PHE A 153 6.05 3.29 -12.66
C PHE A 153 7.09 2.81 -13.67
N VAL A 154 7.29 1.51 -13.74
CA VAL A 154 8.26 0.86 -14.62
C VAL A 154 7.55 -0.09 -15.57
N GLY A 155 7.81 0.05 -16.88
CA GLY A 155 7.33 -0.88 -17.91
C GLY A 155 8.45 -1.28 -18.87
N TRP A 156 8.33 -2.43 -19.54
CA TRP A 156 9.46 -2.95 -20.33
C TRP A 156 9.60 -2.33 -21.71
N GLN A 157 8.48 -2.14 -22.39
CA GLN A 157 8.41 -1.50 -23.72
C GLN A 157 7.49 -0.28 -23.60
N GLY A 158 7.84 0.66 -22.73
CA GLY A 158 6.98 1.76 -22.33
C GLY A 158 6.24 1.48 -21.02
N ALA A 159 6.10 2.53 -20.21
CA ALA A 159 5.38 2.48 -18.94
C ALA A 159 3.86 2.52 -19.16
N GLN A 160 3.40 3.13 -20.24
CA GLN A 160 2.00 3.15 -20.71
C GLN A 160 1.98 2.93 -22.23
N LYS A 161 1.37 1.86 -22.73
CA LYS A 161 1.42 1.49 -24.15
C LYS A 161 0.18 0.75 -24.69
N VAL A 162 -0.48 -0.06 -23.88
CA VAL A 162 -1.61 -0.92 -24.30
C VAL A 162 -2.91 -0.26 -23.89
N ASP A 163 -3.79 0.02 -24.86
CA ASP A 163 -5.15 0.48 -24.61
C ASP A 163 -5.25 1.67 -23.64
N THR A 164 -4.25 2.56 -23.66
CA THR A 164 -4.16 3.73 -22.80
C THR A 164 -5.09 4.82 -23.34
N TYR A 165 -6.38 4.70 -23.03
CA TYR A 165 -7.42 5.60 -23.56
C TYR A 165 -7.73 6.78 -22.65
N LYS A 166 -7.36 6.70 -21.37
CA LYS A 166 -7.82 7.64 -20.34
C LYS A 166 -6.71 8.45 -19.67
N LEU A 167 -5.53 8.52 -20.27
CA LEU A 167 -4.39 9.32 -19.77
C LEU A 167 -4.79 10.79 -19.48
N LEU A 168 -5.70 11.35 -20.28
CA LEU A 168 -6.17 12.73 -20.13
C LEU A 168 -7.30 12.91 -19.10
N SER A 169 -7.72 11.87 -18.36
CA SER A 169 -8.84 11.96 -17.42
C SER A 169 -8.39 11.98 -15.94
N MET A 170 -7.14 12.35 -15.67
CA MET A 170 -6.52 12.29 -14.34
C MET A 170 -5.53 13.43 -14.10
N GLN A 171 -5.08 13.51 -12.85
CA GLN A 171 -3.93 14.30 -12.45
C GLN A 171 -2.73 13.36 -12.26
N SER A 172 -1.58 13.74 -12.78
CA SER A 172 -0.31 13.04 -12.67
C SER A 172 0.76 14.06 -12.30
N ASN A 173 1.27 13.96 -11.07
CA ASN A 173 2.28 14.88 -10.55
C ASN A 173 3.36 14.15 -9.78
N ASN A 174 4.61 14.55 -9.97
CA ASN A 174 5.77 14.01 -9.27
C ASN A 174 6.00 12.51 -9.45
N ASN A 175 5.49 11.90 -10.51
CA ASN A 175 5.72 10.48 -10.78
C ASN A 175 7.00 10.29 -11.60
N LEU A 176 7.61 9.12 -11.47
CA LEU A 176 8.65 8.63 -12.38
C LEU A 176 8.04 7.58 -13.31
N TRP A 177 8.16 7.80 -14.61
CA TRP A 177 7.75 6.87 -15.66
C TRP A 177 8.98 6.36 -16.38
N ILE A 178 9.29 5.08 -16.21
CA ILE A 178 10.56 4.50 -16.65
C ILE A 178 10.30 3.34 -17.61
N THR A 179 10.97 3.35 -18.76
CA THR A 179 11.05 2.18 -19.64
C THR A 179 12.31 1.35 -19.36
N VAL A 180 12.19 0.02 -19.37
CA VAL A 180 13.37 -0.87 -19.26
C VAL A 180 14.10 -1.01 -20.60
N SER A 181 13.36 -1.02 -21.71
CA SER A 181 13.90 -1.11 -23.08
C SER A 181 13.60 0.17 -23.86
N ASP A 182 14.39 0.46 -24.89
CA ASP A 182 14.25 1.66 -25.73
C ASP A 182 12.88 1.72 -26.44
N TYR A 183 11.92 2.42 -25.84
CA TYR A 183 10.55 2.53 -26.33
C TYR A 183 9.90 3.82 -25.84
N TYR A 184 8.82 4.28 -26.49
CA TYR A 184 8.05 5.42 -26.00
C TYR A 184 7.64 5.16 -24.55
N VAL A 185 7.87 6.11 -23.66
CA VAL A 185 7.47 5.95 -22.26
C VAL A 185 5.95 5.94 -22.12
N TRP A 186 5.27 6.77 -22.93
CA TRP A 186 3.83 6.89 -23.01
C TRP A 186 3.33 6.79 -24.45
N GLU A 187 2.30 5.98 -24.63
CA GLU A 187 1.41 6.01 -25.78
C GLU A 187 0.02 6.45 -25.32
N ASN A 188 -0.55 7.50 -25.88
CA ASN A 188 -1.97 7.80 -25.73
C ASN A 188 -2.74 7.29 -26.94
N GLY A 189 -3.64 6.33 -26.73
CA GLY A 189 -4.41 5.68 -27.79
C GLY A 189 -5.72 6.37 -28.14
N SER A 190 -6.22 7.30 -27.31
CA SER A 190 -7.52 7.94 -27.52
C SER A 190 -7.45 9.31 -28.19
N GLY A 191 -8.61 9.74 -28.70
CA GLY A 191 -8.86 11.11 -29.13
C GLY A 191 -9.51 11.97 -28.02
N ASP A 192 -9.43 11.55 -26.76
CA ASP A 192 -9.94 12.37 -25.66
C ASP A 192 -9.21 13.72 -25.65
N THR A 193 -9.92 14.77 -25.22
CA THR A 193 -9.38 16.11 -25.11
C THR A 193 -9.11 16.42 -23.66
N ALA A 194 -8.00 17.09 -23.39
CA ALA A 194 -7.74 17.62 -22.05
C ALA A 194 -8.90 18.52 -21.60
N ASP A 195 -9.34 18.33 -20.37
CA ASP A 195 -10.39 19.13 -19.74
C ASP A 195 -10.03 19.46 -18.29
N TRP A 196 -10.99 19.94 -17.50
CA TRP A 196 -10.77 20.35 -16.12
C TRP A 196 -10.27 19.23 -15.19
N ARG A 197 -10.35 17.96 -15.62
CA ARG A 197 -9.81 16.79 -14.89
C ARG A 197 -8.33 16.56 -15.18
N THR A 198 -7.82 17.06 -16.30
CA THR A 198 -6.46 16.83 -16.76
C THR A 198 -5.48 17.75 -16.06
N ASN A 199 -4.54 17.18 -15.32
CA ASN A 199 -3.37 17.90 -14.82
C ASN A 199 -2.15 16.97 -14.88
N LEU A 200 -1.51 16.91 -16.05
CA LEU A 200 -0.31 16.11 -16.27
C LEU A 200 0.88 17.08 -16.27
N ASP A 201 1.61 17.14 -15.16
CA ASP A 201 2.73 18.07 -14.98
C ASP A 201 3.66 17.64 -13.84
N TYR A 202 4.93 18.06 -13.90
CA TYR A 202 5.97 17.70 -12.92
C TYR A 202 6.30 16.21 -12.86
N ASP A 203 6.06 15.44 -13.93
CA ASP A 203 6.52 14.05 -13.98
C ASP A 203 7.95 13.94 -14.55
N GLY A 204 8.67 12.91 -14.13
CA GLY A 204 9.97 12.51 -14.66
C GLY A 204 9.84 11.34 -15.61
N PHE A 205 10.49 11.40 -16.76
CA PHE A 205 10.36 10.41 -17.82
C PHE A 205 11.70 9.84 -18.26
N ASP A 206 11.75 8.53 -18.45
CA ASP A 206 12.83 7.81 -19.10
C ASP A 206 12.27 6.93 -20.23
N TRP A 207 12.76 7.14 -21.45
CA TRP A 207 12.40 6.37 -22.65
C TRP A 207 13.60 5.62 -23.25
N GLY A 208 14.70 5.51 -22.51
CA GLY A 208 15.95 4.91 -22.97
C GLY A 208 16.52 5.65 -24.19
N ASP A 209 17.16 4.90 -25.09
CA ASP A 209 17.75 5.45 -26.32
C ASP A 209 16.74 5.58 -27.48
N ASN A 210 15.43 5.51 -27.20
CA ASN A 210 14.43 5.65 -28.25
C ASN A 210 14.47 7.06 -28.85
N ILE A 211 14.34 7.16 -30.18
CA ILE A 211 14.30 8.46 -30.88
C ILE A 211 13.02 9.26 -30.58
N TYR A 212 12.03 8.64 -29.96
CA TYR A 212 10.77 9.25 -29.59
C TYR A 212 10.40 8.90 -28.15
N ALA A 213 10.27 9.92 -27.32
CA ALA A 213 9.77 9.81 -25.97
C ALA A 213 8.27 9.44 -25.92
N PHE A 214 7.45 10.07 -26.78
CA PHE A 214 5.99 9.97 -26.70
C PHE A 214 5.36 9.60 -28.03
N LYS A 215 4.27 8.84 -27.93
CA LYS A 215 3.36 8.54 -29.04
C LYS A 215 1.97 9.04 -28.68
N TRP A 216 1.36 9.78 -29.61
CA TRP A 216 0.06 10.39 -29.38
C TRP A 216 -0.89 10.16 -30.54
N GLY A 217 -1.97 9.41 -30.28
CA GLY A 217 -2.83 8.87 -31.31
C GLY A 217 -2.08 8.00 -32.32
N SER A 218 -2.67 7.85 -33.49
CA SER A 218 -2.14 6.93 -34.52
C SER A 218 -0.83 7.42 -35.14
N THR A 219 -0.65 8.73 -35.34
CA THR A 219 0.38 9.29 -36.22
C THR A 219 1.41 10.18 -35.54
N ASN A 220 1.09 10.85 -34.42
CA ASN A 220 2.02 11.82 -33.83
C ASN A 220 3.07 11.11 -32.97
N ARG A 221 4.32 11.48 -33.17
CA ARG A 221 5.47 11.05 -32.38
C ARG A 221 6.28 12.27 -31.99
N TYR A 222 6.67 12.34 -30.72
CA TYR A 222 7.44 13.45 -30.18
C TYR A 222 8.78 12.92 -29.73
N ALA A 223 9.85 13.55 -30.20
CA ALA A 223 11.22 13.11 -29.98
C ALA A 223 11.60 13.21 -28.50
N ASP A 224 11.11 14.26 -27.85
CA ASP A 224 11.55 14.73 -26.54
C ASP A 224 10.41 15.49 -25.84
N LEU A 225 10.68 15.91 -24.61
CA LEU A 225 9.76 16.73 -23.81
C LEU A 225 9.43 18.07 -24.50
N ALA A 226 10.42 18.73 -25.11
CA ALA A 226 10.21 20.04 -25.73
C ALA A 226 9.20 19.98 -26.89
N SER A 227 9.30 18.98 -27.76
CA SER A 227 8.37 18.76 -28.87
C SER A 227 6.99 18.31 -28.39
N PHE A 228 6.91 17.51 -27.32
CA PHE A 228 5.65 17.13 -26.69
C PHE A 228 4.95 18.34 -26.08
N GLN A 229 5.62 19.09 -25.21
CA GLN A 229 5.12 20.29 -24.54
C GLN A 229 4.64 21.34 -25.55
N ALA A 230 5.41 21.59 -26.61
CA ALA A 230 5.04 22.57 -27.64
C ALA A 230 3.76 22.18 -28.40
N ALA A 231 3.50 20.88 -28.55
CA ALA A 231 2.36 20.38 -29.29
C ALA A 231 1.10 20.21 -28.44
N THR A 232 1.25 19.83 -27.17
CA THR A 232 0.12 19.46 -26.29
C THR A 232 -0.17 20.49 -25.20
N GLY A 233 0.83 21.27 -24.78
CA GLY A 233 0.76 22.12 -23.59
C GLY A 233 0.72 21.35 -22.26
N LEU A 234 0.99 20.04 -22.28
CA LEU A 234 1.06 19.17 -21.10
C LEU A 234 2.51 19.02 -20.64
N GLU A 235 2.70 18.56 -19.40
CA GLU A 235 4.01 18.23 -18.84
C GLU A 235 5.02 19.38 -18.94
N THR A 236 4.56 20.62 -18.73
CA THR A 236 5.35 21.85 -18.93
C THR A 236 6.56 21.98 -18.00
N HIS A 237 6.53 21.28 -16.86
CA HIS A 237 7.62 21.20 -15.89
C HIS A 237 8.24 19.80 -15.80
N ALA A 238 7.90 18.90 -16.72
CA ALA A 238 8.49 17.58 -16.75
C ALA A 238 10.00 17.61 -17.01
N ILE A 239 10.68 16.59 -16.50
CA ILE A 239 12.12 16.42 -16.68
C ILE A 239 12.43 15.07 -17.31
N HIS A 240 13.51 15.03 -18.08
CA HIS A 240 14.09 13.78 -18.55
C HIS A 240 14.95 13.19 -17.44
N VAL A 241 14.75 11.91 -17.14
CA VAL A 241 15.49 11.14 -16.14
C VAL A 241 16.19 10.01 -16.88
N ASP A 242 17.47 9.78 -16.60
CA ASP A 242 18.19 8.61 -17.09
C ASP A 242 18.30 7.61 -15.95
N LYS A 243 17.57 6.49 -16.04
CA LYS A 243 17.54 5.50 -14.96
C LYS A 243 18.92 4.95 -14.58
N ASP A 244 19.85 4.84 -15.53
CA ASP A 244 21.14 4.19 -15.32
C ASP A 244 22.10 5.07 -14.51
N THR A 245 21.90 6.39 -14.59
CA THR A 245 22.64 7.37 -13.79
C THR A 245 21.88 7.80 -12.53
N CYS A 246 20.54 7.83 -12.58
CA CYS A 246 19.72 8.34 -11.48
C CYS A 246 19.41 7.35 -10.36
N PHE A 247 19.28 6.05 -10.63
CA PHE A 247 18.95 5.10 -9.56
C PHE A 247 20.21 4.56 -8.86
N GLU A 248 20.17 4.52 -7.53
CA GLU A 248 21.15 3.79 -6.72
C GLU A 248 20.89 2.28 -6.81
N THR A 249 19.62 1.89 -6.82
CA THR A 249 19.16 0.51 -6.97
C THR A 249 18.09 0.44 -8.04
N PHE A 250 18.37 -0.28 -9.14
CA PHE A 250 17.42 -0.56 -10.21
C PHE A 250 17.74 -1.90 -10.88
N ASN A 251 17.29 -2.99 -10.28
CA ASN A 251 17.45 -4.35 -10.79
C ASN A 251 16.13 -4.84 -11.38
N VAL A 252 15.87 -4.50 -12.63
CA VAL A 252 14.67 -4.92 -13.37
C VAL A 252 15.11 -5.78 -14.57
N PRO A 253 15.14 -7.12 -14.43
CA PRO A 253 15.66 -8.01 -15.46
C PRO A 253 14.87 -7.97 -16.78
N ASN A 254 15.54 -8.12 -17.91
CA ASN A 254 14.96 -8.18 -19.26
C ASN A 254 15.56 -9.41 -19.99
N PRO A 255 14.76 -10.29 -20.63
CA PRO A 255 13.31 -10.23 -20.86
C PRO A 255 12.44 -10.70 -19.68
N PRO A 256 11.18 -10.22 -19.59
CA PRO A 256 10.19 -10.80 -18.71
C PRO A 256 9.79 -12.22 -19.19
N PRO A 257 9.22 -13.09 -18.34
CA PRO A 257 8.78 -12.89 -16.96
C PRO A 257 9.88 -13.17 -15.92
N ALA A 258 11.15 -12.87 -16.21
CA ALA A 258 12.21 -12.98 -15.20
C ALA A 258 11.81 -12.22 -13.91
N PRO A 259 11.85 -12.86 -12.73
CA PRO A 259 11.39 -12.25 -11.49
C PRO A 259 12.13 -10.94 -11.19
N VAL A 260 11.39 -9.92 -10.80
CA VAL A 260 11.97 -8.65 -10.33
C VAL A 260 12.30 -8.82 -8.86
N PRO A 261 13.58 -8.71 -8.45
CA PRO A 261 13.93 -8.82 -7.04
C PRO A 261 13.22 -7.75 -6.21
N LEU A 262 12.75 -8.18 -5.05
CA LEU A 262 12.16 -7.29 -4.06
C LEU A 262 13.20 -6.30 -3.55
N GLN A 263 13.08 -5.06 -4.03
CA GLN A 263 14.03 -3.98 -3.77
C GLN A 263 13.29 -2.65 -3.61
N PHE A 264 14.02 -1.63 -3.16
CA PHE A 264 13.59 -0.25 -3.23
C PHE A 264 14.30 0.42 -4.42
N MET A 265 13.52 0.88 -5.40
CA MET A 265 14.01 1.65 -6.54
C MET A 265 14.28 3.08 -6.09
N THR A 266 15.47 3.30 -5.54
CA THR A 266 15.85 4.57 -4.89
C THR A 266 16.72 5.42 -5.80
N LEU A 267 16.49 6.73 -5.79
CA LEU A 267 17.31 7.69 -6.49
C LEU A 267 18.66 7.86 -5.77
N ARG A 268 19.70 8.18 -6.53
CA ARG A 268 20.95 8.73 -6.02
C ARG A 268 20.74 10.18 -5.63
N ALA A 269 21.48 10.63 -4.62
CA ALA A 269 21.40 12.00 -4.13
C ALA A 269 21.79 13.07 -5.18
N ASP A 270 22.52 12.70 -6.24
CA ASP A 270 22.91 13.60 -7.33
C ASP A 270 22.02 13.50 -8.58
N CYS A 271 20.94 12.69 -8.54
CA CYS A 271 19.97 12.62 -9.61
C CYS A 271 19.20 13.95 -9.74
N ASN A 272 18.88 14.35 -10.97
CA ASN A 272 18.09 15.55 -11.25
C ASN A 272 16.60 15.45 -10.86
N ALA A 273 16.14 14.26 -10.49
CA ALA A 273 14.80 14.03 -9.94
C ALA A 273 14.71 14.25 -8.42
N VAL A 274 15.84 14.46 -7.74
CA VAL A 274 15.89 14.93 -6.35
C VAL A 274 15.55 16.42 -6.32
N ASP A 275 14.75 16.87 -5.35
CA ASP A 275 14.34 18.27 -5.18
C ASP A 275 13.62 18.87 -6.41
N ALA A 276 12.93 18.04 -7.20
CA ALA A 276 12.35 18.44 -8.49
C ALA A 276 10.81 18.48 -8.52
N GLY A 277 10.15 17.99 -7.46
CA GLY A 277 8.71 17.84 -7.41
C GLY A 277 7.94 19.10 -6.98
N LEU A 278 6.66 19.10 -7.32
CA LEU A 278 5.67 20.06 -6.88
C LEU A 278 5.25 19.79 -5.43
N VAL A 279 5.20 20.82 -4.58
CA VAL A 279 4.60 20.69 -3.25
C VAL A 279 3.08 20.56 -3.38
N LEU A 280 2.55 19.43 -2.92
CA LEU A 280 1.14 19.07 -2.95
C LEU A 280 0.60 19.09 -1.50
N PRO A 281 -0.30 20.04 -1.15
CA PRO A 281 -0.82 20.17 0.20
C PRO A 281 -1.42 18.87 0.74
N ASN A 282 -1.08 18.50 1.97
CA ASN A 282 -1.47 17.25 2.66
C ASN A 282 -0.94 15.95 2.04
N VAL A 283 -0.02 16.01 1.06
CA VAL A 283 0.53 14.80 0.41
C VAL A 283 2.02 14.62 0.70
N ASN A 284 2.80 15.70 0.63
CA ASN A 284 4.26 15.60 0.64
C ASN A 284 4.97 16.77 1.37
N GLU A 285 4.31 17.45 2.30
CA GLU A 285 4.87 18.64 2.99
C GLU A 285 6.03 18.32 3.96
N ASP A 286 6.34 17.04 4.15
CA ASP A 286 7.40 16.48 4.98
C ASP A 286 8.66 16.10 4.18
N TYR A 287 8.82 16.63 2.96
CA TYR A 287 10.01 16.43 2.13
C TYR A 287 11.30 16.90 2.80
N LEU A 288 12.41 16.31 2.38
CA LEU A 288 13.75 16.71 2.78
C LEU A 288 14.33 17.63 1.69
N GLY A 289 15.29 18.49 2.05
CA GLY A 289 15.88 19.40 1.08
C GLY A 289 15.03 20.64 0.79
N SER A 290 14.94 20.99 -0.49
CA SER A 290 14.33 22.22 -1.01
C SER A 290 12.99 22.03 -1.72
N ALA A 291 12.68 20.81 -2.16
CA ALA A 291 11.42 20.40 -2.76
C ALA A 291 11.27 18.87 -2.65
N PRO A 292 10.07 18.30 -2.79
CA PRO A 292 9.90 16.85 -2.75
C PRO A 292 10.57 16.17 -3.95
N ASP A 293 11.07 14.96 -3.75
CA ASP A 293 11.66 14.16 -4.83
C ASP A 293 10.58 13.58 -5.75
N LEU A 294 10.89 13.37 -7.03
CA LEU A 294 10.00 12.61 -7.92
C LEU A 294 10.04 11.12 -7.56
N GLY A 295 8.91 10.44 -7.75
CA GLY A 295 8.77 9.01 -7.54
C GLY A 295 8.43 8.62 -6.10
N ALA A 296 8.50 7.31 -5.82
CA ALA A 296 7.95 6.69 -4.62
C ALA A 296 8.67 7.06 -3.32
N TYR A 297 9.96 7.37 -3.38
CA TYR A 297 10.81 7.50 -2.20
C TYR A 297 11.58 8.82 -2.20
N GLU A 298 11.54 9.47 -1.05
CA GLU A 298 12.36 10.63 -0.73
C GLU A 298 13.78 10.17 -0.33
N VAL A 299 14.80 10.76 -0.95
CA VAL A 299 16.20 10.48 -0.66
C VAL A 299 16.53 10.93 0.77
N GLY A 300 17.07 10.00 1.56
CA GLY A 300 17.45 10.25 2.95
C GLY A 300 16.32 10.08 3.97
N ALA A 301 15.07 9.88 3.54
CA ALA A 301 13.97 9.53 4.43
C ALA A 301 14.01 8.04 4.82
N ASP A 302 13.29 7.70 5.88
CA ASP A 302 13.08 6.30 6.26
C ASP A 302 12.29 5.57 5.18
N ARG A 303 12.73 4.35 4.84
CA ARG A 303 12.04 3.52 3.84
C ARG A 303 10.70 3.02 4.39
N PRO A 304 9.64 2.97 3.57
CA PRO A 304 8.38 2.37 3.98
C PRO A 304 8.56 0.87 4.22
N HIS A 305 7.73 0.32 5.10
CA HIS A 305 7.67 -1.12 5.34
C HIS A 305 6.69 -1.78 4.38
N TYR A 306 7.11 -2.85 3.72
CA TYR A 306 6.27 -3.65 2.82
C TYR A 306 6.03 -5.05 3.34
N GLY A 307 4.81 -5.56 3.18
CA GLY A 307 4.43 -6.90 3.58
C GLY A 307 4.32 -7.08 5.10
N PRO A 308 4.15 -8.33 5.58
CA PRO A 308 3.77 -8.60 6.96
C PRO A 308 4.77 -8.05 7.95
N ARG A 309 4.26 -7.24 8.87
CA ARG A 309 5.03 -6.77 10.02
C ARG A 309 5.23 -7.92 10.99
N ASP A 310 6.30 -7.86 11.75
CA ASP A 310 6.54 -8.85 12.81
C ASP A 310 5.37 -8.86 13.79
N ALA A 311 4.94 -10.07 14.16
CA ALA A 311 3.93 -10.21 15.18
C ALA A 311 4.48 -9.56 16.46
N GLU A 312 3.72 -8.62 17.04
CA GLU A 312 4.11 -8.01 18.30
C GLU A 312 4.44 -9.10 19.31
N SER A 313 5.62 -9.02 19.92
CA SER A 313 6.09 -10.03 20.87
C SER A 313 5.17 -10.13 22.09
N LEU A 314 4.46 -9.05 22.43
CA LEU A 314 3.41 -9.00 23.44
C LEU A 314 2.25 -8.13 22.94
N VAL A 315 1.05 -8.71 22.89
CA VAL A 315 -0.19 -7.97 22.63
C VAL A 315 -1.00 -7.93 23.92
N LEU A 316 -1.27 -6.73 24.45
CA LEU A 316 -2.17 -6.52 25.59
C LEU A 316 -3.49 -5.92 25.08
N THR A 317 -4.61 -6.53 25.47
CA THR A 317 -5.95 -6.02 25.21
C THR A 317 -6.70 -5.87 26.53
N GLY A 318 -7.60 -4.90 26.62
CA GLY A 318 -8.49 -4.76 27.77
C GLY A 318 -9.93 -4.52 27.36
N SER A 319 -10.85 -5.29 27.93
CA SER A 319 -12.29 -5.13 27.75
C SER A 319 -12.86 -4.35 28.93
N PRO A 320 -13.55 -3.22 28.70
CA PRO A 320 -14.13 -2.44 29.78
C PRO A 320 -15.38 -3.11 30.36
N ALA A 321 -15.64 -2.87 31.64
CA ALA A 321 -16.88 -3.16 32.33
C ALA A 321 -17.07 -2.16 33.49
N ASP A 322 -18.19 -2.31 34.22
CA ASP A 322 -18.50 -1.44 35.36
C ASP A 322 -17.39 -1.50 36.41
N GLU A 323 -16.73 -0.36 36.60
CA GLU A 323 -15.57 -0.17 37.47
C GLU A 323 -14.43 -1.19 37.26
N THR A 324 -14.36 -1.79 36.07
CA THR A 324 -13.56 -2.98 35.82
C THR A 324 -12.90 -2.93 34.43
N ILE A 325 -11.67 -3.45 34.33
CA ILE A 325 -11.03 -3.78 33.05
C ILE A 325 -10.58 -5.25 33.10
N TYR A 326 -11.09 -6.05 32.16
CA TYR A 326 -10.61 -7.41 31.92
C TYR A 326 -9.43 -7.36 30.96
N LEU A 327 -8.22 -7.57 31.46
CA LEU A 327 -7.02 -7.64 30.65
C LEU A 327 -6.83 -9.06 30.14
N HIS A 328 -6.42 -9.16 28.88
CA HIS A 328 -5.96 -10.38 28.25
C HIS A 328 -4.70 -10.07 27.44
N TRP A 329 -3.73 -10.97 27.42
CA TRP A 329 -2.55 -10.78 26.60
C TRP A 329 -2.07 -12.06 25.92
N LYS A 330 -1.46 -11.87 24.75
CA LYS A 330 -0.81 -12.91 23.95
C LYS A 330 0.68 -12.64 23.89
N VAL A 331 1.47 -13.69 24.04
CA VAL A 331 2.94 -13.63 23.98
C VAL A 331 3.37 -14.43 22.77
N ASN A 332 3.99 -13.78 21.80
CA ASN A 332 4.42 -14.38 20.54
C ASN A 332 5.94 -14.63 20.50
N THR A 333 6.58 -14.62 21.67
CA THR A 333 8.00 -14.89 21.85
C THR A 333 8.25 -15.84 23.03
N THR A 334 9.44 -16.41 23.12
CA THR A 334 9.84 -17.24 24.27
C THR A 334 10.31 -16.34 25.40
N LEU A 335 9.67 -16.45 26.57
CA LEU A 335 10.11 -15.76 27.77
C LEU A 335 10.99 -16.66 28.65
N PRO A 336 11.98 -16.11 29.36
CA PRO A 336 12.67 -16.81 30.44
C PRO A 336 11.67 -17.36 31.46
N VAL A 337 11.84 -18.61 31.88
CA VAL A 337 10.91 -19.29 32.80
C VAL A 337 10.81 -18.62 34.18
N THR A 338 11.82 -17.83 34.55
CA THR A 338 11.88 -17.06 35.79
C THR A 338 11.25 -15.67 35.69
N ALA A 339 10.85 -15.22 34.49
CA ALA A 339 10.24 -13.91 34.31
C ALA A 339 8.81 -13.89 34.90
N THR A 340 8.41 -12.80 35.52
CA THR A 340 7.05 -12.57 36.06
C THR A 340 6.39 -11.40 35.36
N TRP A 341 5.06 -11.35 35.33
CA TRP A 341 4.36 -10.17 34.85
C TRP A 341 4.27 -9.09 35.93
N GLN A 342 4.32 -7.84 35.48
CA GLN A 342 3.99 -6.65 36.22
C GLN A 342 2.97 -5.85 35.41
N ILE A 343 1.87 -5.45 36.05
CA ILE A 343 0.87 -4.57 35.46
C ILE A 343 0.97 -3.23 36.16
N SER A 344 1.09 -2.16 35.40
CA SER A 344 0.93 -0.79 35.87
C SER A 344 -0.21 -0.14 35.09
N TYR A 345 -0.89 0.80 35.71
CA TYR A 345 -1.84 1.65 35.03
C TYR A 345 -1.66 3.11 35.46
N ASP A 346 -1.92 4.01 34.54
CA ASP A 346 -2.02 5.45 34.75
C ASP A 346 -3.50 5.87 34.67
N GLY A 347 -4.00 6.45 35.76
CA GLY A 347 -5.40 6.77 36.01
C GLY A 347 -5.70 6.88 37.52
N PRO A 348 -6.94 7.21 37.92
CA PRO A 348 -7.37 7.19 39.32
C PRO A 348 -7.07 5.86 40.00
N VAL A 349 -6.80 5.89 41.31
CA VAL A 349 -6.46 4.66 42.04
C VAL A 349 -7.66 3.72 42.09
N GLY A 350 -7.47 2.51 41.56
CA GLY A 350 -8.41 1.40 41.70
C GLY A 350 -8.24 0.61 42.99
N SER A 351 -8.90 -0.55 43.09
CA SER A 351 -8.75 -1.45 44.24
C SER A 351 -7.36 -2.05 44.35
N GLN A 352 -6.74 -2.37 43.21
CA GLN A 352 -5.37 -2.87 43.12
C GLN A 352 -4.38 -1.71 43.02
N LEU A 353 -3.38 -1.65 43.88
CA LEU A 353 -2.31 -0.65 43.77
C LEU A 353 -1.43 -0.90 42.55
N SER A 354 -1.25 0.13 41.73
CA SER A 354 -0.29 0.13 40.62
C SER A 354 1.14 0.44 41.15
N PRO A 355 2.18 -0.35 40.81
CA PRO A 355 2.14 -1.54 39.98
C PRO A 355 1.78 -2.82 40.75
N ILE A 356 1.08 -3.72 40.07
CA ILE A 356 0.80 -5.09 40.52
C ILE A 356 1.96 -5.97 40.05
N THR A 357 2.70 -6.58 40.97
CA THR A 357 3.93 -7.35 40.68
C THR A 357 3.79 -8.83 41.01
N GLY A 358 4.68 -9.67 40.48
CA GLY A 358 4.81 -11.08 40.87
C GLY A 358 3.75 -11.99 40.27
N ILE A 359 3.08 -11.54 39.21
CA ILE A 359 2.11 -12.35 38.47
C ILE A 359 2.87 -13.46 37.73
N ALA A 360 2.41 -14.71 37.85
CA ALA A 360 3.12 -15.86 37.30
C ALA A 360 3.30 -15.77 35.78
N ASN A 361 4.44 -16.21 35.25
CA ASN A 361 4.74 -16.18 33.81
C ASN A 361 3.63 -16.78 32.95
N ALA A 362 3.00 -17.86 33.42
CA ALA A 362 1.97 -18.58 32.70
C ALA A 362 0.62 -17.83 32.60
N THR A 363 0.40 -16.79 33.41
CA THR A 363 -0.83 -16.00 33.39
C THR A 363 -0.97 -15.25 32.05
N ARG A 364 -2.18 -15.20 31.50
CA ARG A 364 -2.52 -14.52 30.23
C ARG A 364 -3.70 -13.57 30.36
N ASP A 365 -4.20 -13.39 31.57
CA ASP A 365 -5.36 -12.58 31.87
C ASP A 365 -5.27 -12.03 33.31
N TYR A 366 -5.84 -10.86 33.54
CA TYR A 366 -5.92 -10.23 34.86
C TYR A 366 -7.08 -9.25 34.91
N THR A 367 -7.79 -9.17 36.02
CA THR A 367 -8.90 -8.22 36.18
C THR A 367 -8.50 -7.08 37.10
N LEU A 368 -8.54 -5.84 36.59
CA LEU A 368 -8.46 -4.62 37.39
C LEU A 368 -9.87 -4.24 37.85
N THR A 369 -10.06 -3.86 39.12
CA THR A 369 -11.38 -3.59 39.71
C THR A 369 -11.39 -2.31 40.56
N GLY A 370 -12.59 -1.79 40.84
CA GLY A 370 -12.79 -0.54 41.58
C GLY A 370 -12.24 0.68 40.85
N LEU A 371 -12.21 0.63 39.52
CA LEU A 371 -11.77 1.72 38.67
C LEU A 371 -12.90 2.74 38.53
N THR A 372 -12.56 4.01 38.32
CA THR A 372 -13.56 5.03 38.01
C THR A 372 -14.08 4.89 36.58
N ASN A 373 -15.39 4.68 36.40
CA ASN A 373 -16.03 4.70 35.09
C ASN A 373 -15.81 6.03 34.36
N TYR A 374 -15.86 5.98 33.02
CA TYR A 374 -15.72 7.14 32.13
C TYR A 374 -14.38 7.86 32.23
N THR A 375 -13.37 7.22 32.83
CA THR A 375 -12.00 7.71 32.88
C THR A 375 -11.11 6.80 32.05
N VAL A 376 -10.26 7.39 31.22
CA VAL A 376 -9.30 6.62 30.41
C VAL A 376 -8.15 6.16 31.29
N TYR A 377 -7.81 4.88 31.21
CA TYR A 377 -6.64 4.28 31.81
C TYR A 377 -5.66 3.87 30.73
N THR A 378 -4.38 4.20 30.91
CA THR A 378 -3.29 3.61 30.14
C THR A 378 -2.68 2.47 30.95
N VAL A 379 -2.93 1.23 30.54
CA VAL A 379 -2.41 0.03 31.20
C VAL A 379 -1.15 -0.43 30.48
N THR A 380 -0.07 -0.64 31.23
CA THR A 380 1.20 -1.19 30.75
C THR A 380 1.46 -2.54 31.41
N LEU A 381 1.68 -3.57 30.60
CA LEU A 381 2.09 -4.90 31.00
C LEU A 381 3.57 -5.11 30.67
N ASN A 382 4.36 -5.48 31.68
CA ASN A 382 5.78 -5.81 31.54
C ASN A 382 6.02 -7.29 31.88
N ALA A 383 6.74 -8.03 31.04
CA ALA A 383 7.46 -9.21 31.50
C ALA A 383 8.74 -8.72 32.18
N VAL A 384 8.96 -9.11 33.43
CA VAL A 384 10.08 -8.65 34.27
C VAL A 384 11.00 -9.82 34.58
N LEU A 385 12.29 -9.66 34.30
CA LEU A 385 13.38 -10.56 34.71
C LEU A 385 14.40 -9.74 35.48
N ASP A 386 14.85 -10.24 36.64
CA ASP A 386 15.87 -9.58 37.47
C ASP A 386 15.56 -8.09 37.75
N SER A 387 14.28 -7.81 38.03
CA SER A 387 13.73 -6.46 38.28
C SER A 387 13.73 -5.49 37.09
N ALA A 388 14.05 -5.94 35.87
CA ALA A 388 14.00 -5.15 34.65
C ALA A 388 12.91 -5.65 33.68
N PRO A 389 12.14 -4.75 33.04
CA PRO A 389 11.24 -5.14 31.96
C PRO A 389 12.06 -5.63 30.76
N ILE A 390 11.73 -6.83 30.27
CA ILE A 390 12.33 -7.45 29.09
C ILE A 390 11.37 -7.50 27.90
N LEU A 391 10.09 -7.24 28.15
CA LEU A 391 9.04 -7.15 27.14
C LEU A 391 7.90 -6.29 27.66
N THR A 392 7.37 -5.38 26.84
CA THR A 392 6.35 -4.40 27.25
C THR A 392 5.23 -4.33 26.22
N GLY A 393 4.00 -4.15 26.70
CA GLY A 393 2.81 -3.93 25.88
C GLY A 393 1.84 -3.01 26.60
N THR A 394 1.09 -2.21 25.85
CA THR A 394 0.21 -1.17 26.40
C THR A 394 -1.20 -1.27 25.83
N ALA A 395 -2.21 -0.97 26.65
CA ALA A 395 -3.61 -0.86 26.24
C ALA A 395 -4.22 0.41 26.84
N VAL A 396 -5.03 1.12 26.06
CA VAL A 396 -5.79 2.29 26.52
C VAL A 396 -7.26 1.90 26.59
N VAL A 397 -7.85 1.96 27.78
CA VAL A 397 -9.20 1.44 28.04
C VAL A 397 -9.95 2.37 28.99
N MET A 398 -11.25 2.54 28.76
CA MET A 398 -12.13 3.34 29.61
C MET A 398 -13.22 2.44 30.21
N PRO A 399 -13.21 2.14 31.52
CA PRO A 399 -14.28 1.40 32.19
C PRO A 399 -15.62 2.12 32.02
N THR A 400 -16.70 1.35 31.95
CA THR A 400 -18.05 1.88 31.74
C THR A 400 -19.09 0.89 32.27
N ASP A 401 -20.10 1.41 32.96
CA ASP A 401 -21.32 0.68 33.33
C ASP A 401 -22.32 0.55 32.16
N LEU A 402 -22.05 1.24 31.06
CA LEU A 402 -22.82 1.15 29.82
C LEU A 402 -22.08 0.27 28.81
N LEU A 403 -22.33 -1.03 28.87
CA LEU A 403 -21.91 -1.99 27.85
C LEU A 403 -23.05 -2.25 26.86
N VAL A 404 -22.87 -1.80 25.60
CA VAL A 404 -23.73 -2.24 24.50
C VAL A 404 -23.24 -3.60 24.03
N TYR A 405 -23.91 -4.67 24.47
CA TYR A 405 -23.70 -6.01 23.92
C TYR A 405 -24.56 -6.15 22.65
N LEU A 406 -23.95 -6.07 21.47
CA LEU A 406 -24.63 -6.47 20.25
C LEU A 406 -24.72 -8.00 20.25
N PRO A 407 -25.92 -8.61 20.23
CA PRO A 407 -26.02 -10.06 20.19
C PRO A 407 -25.47 -10.56 18.85
N VAL A 408 -24.35 -11.29 18.90
CA VAL A 408 -23.86 -12.06 17.76
C VAL A 408 -24.76 -13.29 17.63
N ILE A 409 -25.68 -13.27 16.68
CA ILE A 409 -26.50 -14.44 16.33
C ILE A 409 -25.67 -15.30 15.37
N PHE A 410 -25.01 -16.33 15.88
CA PHE A 410 -24.48 -17.39 15.02
C PHE A 410 -25.64 -18.28 14.59
N LYS A 411 -25.84 -18.42 13.28
CA LYS A 411 -26.77 -19.41 12.71
C LYS A 411 -26.17 -20.81 12.94
N GLN A 412 -26.91 -21.68 13.64
CA GLN A 412 -26.57 -23.11 13.75
C GLN A 412 -26.75 -23.82 12.42
#